data_AF-A0A3P6T7F5-F1
#
_entry.id   AF-A0A3P6T7F5-F1
#
_cell.length_a   1.000
_cell.length_b   1.000
_cell.length_c   1.000
_cell.angle_alpha   90.00
_cell.angle_beta   90.00
_cell.angle_gamma   90.00
#
_symmetry.space_group_name_H-M   'P 1'
#
loop_
_entity.id
_entity.type
_entity.pdbx_description
1 polymer ?
#
loop_
_entity_poly.entity_id
_entity_poly.type
_entity_poly.pdbx_seq_one_letter_code
_entity_poly.pdbx_strand_id
1 'polypeptide(L)'
;MPDWCERLIYTYPCLFSAETKNMYMQATAFGVSRTIVWLQSRRDAALDRARGAAQSATSSASRPHDRYQEYRVGRLKHERIKVTRSEEHLLEQAIRVMKFHADRKAVLEIEYVGEEGTGLGPTLEFYALKS
;
A
#
# COMPACT_ATOMS: atom_id res chain seq x y z
N MET A 1 -4.80 -3.20 -19.79
CA MET A 1 -5.90 -4.18 -19.56
C MET A 1 -6.88 -4.01 -20.71
N PRO A 2 -7.57 -5.05 -21.20
CA PRO A 2 -8.53 -4.87 -22.29
C PRO A 2 -9.76 -4.05 -21.87
N ASP A 3 -10.26 -3.18 -22.74
CA ASP A 3 -11.37 -2.26 -22.47
C ASP A 3 -12.71 -2.97 -22.19
N TRP A 4 -12.84 -4.24 -22.58
CA TRP A 4 -14.03 -5.03 -22.26
C TRP A 4 -14.14 -5.34 -20.76
N CYS A 5 -13.02 -5.42 -20.03
CA CYS A 5 -13.04 -5.69 -18.59
C CYS A 5 -13.73 -4.56 -17.83
N GLU A 6 -13.41 -3.31 -18.20
CA GLU A 6 -14.03 -2.12 -17.65
C GLU A 6 -15.54 -2.10 -17.89
N ARG A 7 -15.95 -2.27 -19.16
CA ARG A 7 -17.37 -2.30 -19.53
C ARG A 7 -18.14 -3.37 -18.76
N LEU A 8 -17.57 -4.57 -18.61
CA LEU A 8 -18.21 -5.68 -17.92
C LEU A 8 -18.43 -5.37 -16.42
N ILE A 9 -17.41 -4.81 -15.76
CA ILE A 9 -17.46 -4.50 -14.32
C ILE A 9 -18.44 -3.37 -14.01
N TYR A 10 -18.52 -2.35 -14.87
CA TYR A 10 -19.45 -1.23 -14.68
C TYR A 10 -20.87 -1.52 -15.15
N THR A 11 -21.06 -2.29 -16.23
CA THR A 11 -22.40 -2.59 -16.78
C THR A 11 -23.10 -3.69 -16.00
N TYR A 12 -22.35 -4.66 -15.48
CA TYR A 12 -22.89 -5.83 -14.77
C TYR A 12 -22.25 -6.04 -13.40
N PRO A 13 -22.36 -5.08 -12.47
CA PRO A 13 -21.67 -5.11 -11.18
C PRO A 13 -22.12 -6.24 -10.24
N CYS A 14 -23.30 -6.83 -10.49
CA CYS A 14 -23.85 -7.96 -9.75
C CYS A 14 -23.23 -9.32 -10.13
N LEU A 15 -22.58 -9.42 -11.29
CA LEU A 15 -21.91 -10.65 -11.74
C LEU A 15 -20.55 -10.89 -11.04
N PHE A 16 -20.04 -9.88 -10.34
CA PHE A 16 -18.73 -9.92 -9.69
C PHE A 16 -18.85 -9.79 -8.18
N SER A 17 -18.11 -10.63 -7.46
CA SER A 17 -17.95 -10.49 -6.01
C SER A 17 -17.28 -9.15 -5.66
N ALA A 18 -17.45 -8.71 -4.42
CA ALA A 18 -16.73 -7.54 -3.90
C ALA A 18 -15.21 -7.70 -4.04
N GLU A 19 -14.71 -8.92 -3.86
CA GLU A 19 -13.29 -9.24 -4.00
C GLU A 19 -12.80 -9.01 -5.43
N THR A 20 -13.52 -9.49 -6.45
CA THR A 20 -13.14 -9.30 -7.86
C THR A 20 -13.13 -7.82 -8.24
N LYS A 21 -14.12 -7.05 -7.78
CA LYS A 21 -14.16 -5.59 -7.99
C LYS A 21 -12.99 -4.88 -7.32
N ASN A 22 -12.62 -5.29 -6.10
CA ASN A 22 -11.45 -4.77 -5.42
C ASN A 22 -10.15 -5.12 -6.18
N MET A 23 -10.02 -6.35 -6.68
CA MET A 23 -8.84 -6.73 -7.51
C MET A 23 -8.72 -5.87 -8.77
N TYR A 24 -9.84 -5.62 -9.46
CA TYR A 24 -9.84 -4.74 -10.62
C TYR A 24 -9.42 -3.31 -10.27
N MET A 25 -9.96 -2.76 -9.18
CA MET A 25 -9.59 -1.44 -8.69
C MET A 25 -8.09 -1.35 -8.37
N GLN A 26 -7.53 -2.32 -7.64
CA GLN A 26 -6.09 -2.37 -7.32
C GLN A 26 -5.20 -2.45 -8.56
N ALA A 27 -5.68 -3.12 -9.61
CA ALA A 27 -4.94 -3.30 -10.86
C ALA A 27 -4.97 -2.08 -11.79
N THR A 28 -5.93 -1.17 -11.62
CA THR A 28 -6.20 -0.10 -12.60
C THR A 28 -6.18 1.31 -12.02
N ALA A 29 -6.64 1.50 -10.77
CA ALA A 29 -6.89 2.83 -10.21
C ALA A 29 -5.62 3.56 -9.73
N PHE A 30 -4.57 2.83 -9.36
CA PHE A 30 -3.45 3.41 -8.60
C PHE A 30 -2.15 3.55 -9.41
N GLY A 31 -2.17 3.16 -10.69
CA GLY A 31 -1.01 3.21 -11.58
C GLY A 31 -0.02 2.04 -11.41
N VAL A 32 0.81 1.84 -12.44
CA VAL A 32 1.64 0.64 -12.63
C VAL A 32 2.54 0.34 -11.43
N SER A 33 3.25 1.33 -10.89
CA SER A 33 4.18 1.11 -9.77
C SER A 33 3.49 0.55 -8.52
N ARG A 34 2.32 1.10 -8.15
CA ARG A 34 1.54 0.61 -7.01
C ARG A 34 0.97 -0.78 -7.29
N THR A 35 0.48 -1.02 -8.50
CA THR A 35 -0.01 -2.34 -8.91
C THR A 35 1.10 -3.40 -8.85
N ILE A 36 2.33 -3.08 -9.27
CA ILE A 36 3.47 -4.00 -9.17
C ILE A 36 3.77 -4.33 -7.69
N VAL A 37 3.86 -3.33 -6.82
CA VAL A 37 4.10 -3.53 -5.38
C VAL A 37 2.99 -4.39 -4.77
N TRP A 38 1.73 -4.13 -5.11
CA TRP A 38 0.59 -4.91 -4.66
C TRP A 38 0.67 -6.38 -5.12
N LEU A 39 1.00 -6.63 -6.40
CA LEU A 39 1.17 -7.98 -6.93
C LEU A 39 2.32 -8.74 -6.26
N GLN A 40 3.44 -8.06 -6.00
CA GLN A 40 4.58 -8.64 -5.29
C GLN A 40 4.21 -9.01 -3.86
N SER A 41 3.55 -8.12 -3.11
CA SER A 41 3.08 -8.40 -1.75
C SER A 41 2.10 -9.58 -1.71
N ARG A 42 1.18 -9.65 -2.67
CA ARG A 42 0.23 -10.78 -2.79
C ARG A 42 0.93 -12.10 -3.07
N ARG A 43 1.98 -12.10 -3.90
CA ARG A 43 2.82 -13.27 -4.18
C ARG A 43 3.58 -13.72 -2.93
N ASP A 44 4.23 -12.80 -2.22
CA ASP A 44 4.99 -13.09 -1.00
C ASP A 44 4.06 -13.74 0.04
N ALA A 45 2.87 -13.19 0.25
CA ALA A 45 1.87 -13.76 1.16
C ALA A 45 1.34 -15.15 0.75
N ALA A 46 1.32 -15.47 -0.55
CA ALA A 46 0.96 -16.81 -1.03
C ALA A 46 2.09 -17.82 -0.79
N LEU A 47 3.34 -17.41 -1.02
CA LEU A 47 4.52 -18.24 -0.76
C LEU A 47 4.68 -18.54 0.73
N ASP A 48 4.46 -17.56 1.59
CA ASP A 48 4.56 -17.76 3.04
C ASP A 48 3.47 -18.69 3.57
N ARG A 49 2.24 -18.60 3.03
CA ARG A 49 1.18 -19.59 3.33
C ARG A 49 1.53 -21.00 2.87
N ALA A 50 2.07 -21.15 1.67
CA ALA A 50 2.49 -22.46 1.16
C ALA A 50 3.65 -23.05 1.99
N ARG A 51 4.57 -22.20 2.48
CA ARG A 51 5.66 -22.60 3.38
C ARG A 51 5.16 -22.98 4.77
N GLY A 52 4.24 -22.22 5.35
CA GLY A 52 3.63 -22.54 6.64
C GLY A 52 2.91 -23.88 6.63
N ALA A 53 2.31 -24.28 5.50
CA ALA A 53 1.72 -25.60 5.30
C ALA A 53 2.77 -26.73 5.12
N ALA A 54 3.97 -26.42 4.61
CA ALA A 54 5.04 -27.39 4.36
C ALA A 54 6.04 -27.55 5.53
N GLN A 55 6.09 -26.58 6.46
CA GLN A 55 7.02 -26.58 7.61
C GLN A 55 6.68 -27.61 8.70
N SER A 56 5.65 -28.43 8.52
CA SER A 56 5.47 -29.66 9.32
C SER A 56 6.43 -30.79 8.92
N ALA A 57 7.24 -30.61 7.86
CA ALA A 57 8.23 -31.59 7.43
C ALA A 57 9.53 -30.91 6.97
N THR A 58 10.61 -31.11 7.72
CA THR A 58 12.02 -30.86 7.33
C THR A 58 12.56 -29.43 7.54
N SER A 59 13.30 -29.27 8.64
CA SER A 59 14.09 -28.09 9.00
C SER A 59 15.53 -28.20 8.47
N SER A 60 15.80 -27.73 7.25
CA SER A 60 17.15 -27.34 6.80
C SER A 60 17.16 -26.90 5.33
N ALA A 61 16.82 -25.65 5.06
CA ALA A 61 17.19 -25.02 3.79
C ALA A 61 17.52 -23.55 4.02
N SER A 62 18.72 -23.19 3.59
CA SER A 62 19.31 -21.85 3.51
C SER A 62 18.30 -20.73 3.28
N ARG A 63 18.39 -19.65 4.08
CA ARG A 63 17.51 -18.47 4.04
C ARG A 63 17.40 -17.92 2.61
N PRO A 64 16.28 -18.15 1.89
CA PRO A 64 16.11 -17.66 0.52
C PRO A 64 15.86 -16.15 0.46
N HIS A 65 15.81 -15.47 1.61
CA HIS A 65 15.37 -14.07 1.75
C HIS A 65 16.20 -13.10 0.90
N ASP A 66 17.51 -13.33 0.76
CA ASP A 66 18.39 -12.48 -0.06
C ASP A 66 18.12 -12.62 -1.57
N ARG A 67 17.82 -13.83 -2.05
CA ARG A 67 17.60 -14.09 -3.48
C ARG A 67 16.28 -13.50 -4.01
N TYR A 68 15.30 -13.26 -3.14
CA TYR A 68 14.03 -12.63 -3.50
C TYR A 68 14.08 -11.10 -3.51
N GLN A 69 15.01 -10.49 -2.76
CA GLN A 69 15.20 -9.04 -2.80
C GLN A 69 15.74 -8.57 -4.16
N GLU A 70 16.54 -9.39 -4.84
CA GLU A 70 17.15 -9.10 -6.14
C GLU A 70 16.13 -8.92 -7.29
N TYR A 71 14.92 -9.45 -7.16
CA TYR A 71 13.87 -9.40 -8.20
C TYR A 71 12.76 -8.36 -7.90
N ARG A 72 12.91 -7.52 -6.88
CA ARG A 72 11.90 -6.50 -6.54
C ARG A 72 11.99 -5.29 -7.47
N VAL A 73 11.23 -5.34 -8.55
CA VAL A 73 10.99 -4.20 -9.44
C VAL A 73 10.06 -3.19 -8.77
N GLY A 74 10.36 -1.89 -8.82
CA GLY A 74 9.38 -0.83 -8.59
C GLY A 74 9.08 -0.47 -7.12
N ARG A 75 10.10 -0.34 -6.26
CA ARG A 75 9.92 0.26 -4.92
C ARG A 75 9.31 1.66 -5.03
N LEU A 76 8.23 1.93 -4.30
CA LEU A 76 7.70 3.27 -4.16
C LEU A 76 8.63 4.08 -3.25
N LYS A 77 8.89 5.33 -3.64
CA LYS A 77 9.61 6.28 -2.79
C LYS A 77 8.75 6.57 -1.57
N HIS A 78 9.33 6.55 -0.38
CA HIS A 78 8.68 7.05 0.84
C HIS A 78 9.12 8.50 1.06
N GLU A 79 8.16 9.38 1.31
CA GLU A 79 8.39 10.76 1.69
C GLU A 79 7.84 10.95 3.10
N ARG A 80 8.72 11.37 4.00
CA ARG A 80 8.39 11.48 5.42
C ARG A 80 8.36 12.93 5.83
N ILE A 81 7.30 13.34 6.52
CA ILE A 81 7.10 14.71 6.98
C ILE A 81 6.84 14.73 8.47
N LYS A 82 7.46 15.71 9.14
CA LYS A 82 7.18 15.99 10.53
C LYS A 82 6.05 17.00 10.67
N VAL A 83 5.06 16.67 11.50
CA VAL A 83 3.92 17.55 11.82
C VAL A 83 3.77 17.68 13.34
N THR A 84 3.10 18.73 13.79
CA THR A 84 2.83 18.96 15.21
C THR A 84 1.39 18.57 15.53
N ARG A 85 1.11 18.07 16.75
CA ARG A 85 -0.25 17.75 17.22
C ARG A 85 -1.13 18.98 17.53
N SER A 86 -0.62 20.21 17.36
CA SER A 86 -1.36 21.43 17.68
C SER A 86 -2.65 21.52 16.87
N GLU A 87 -3.80 21.35 17.53
CA GLU A 87 -5.12 21.34 16.88
C GLU A 87 -5.43 22.65 16.13
N GLU A 88 -4.91 23.77 16.65
CA GLU A 88 -5.05 25.11 16.05
C GLU A 88 -4.40 25.20 14.66
N HIS A 89 -3.29 24.47 14.46
CA HIS A 89 -2.51 24.53 13.21
C HIS A 89 -2.58 23.26 12.37
N LEU A 90 -3.15 22.17 12.90
CA LEU A 90 -3.15 20.87 12.24
C LEU A 90 -3.81 20.92 10.85
N LEU A 91 -4.94 21.62 10.72
CA LEU A 91 -5.62 21.77 9.43
C LEU A 91 -4.76 22.52 8.40
N GLU A 92 -4.12 23.62 8.82
CA GLU A 92 -3.24 24.39 7.94
C GLU A 92 -1.98 23.60 7.56
N GLN A 93 -1.47 22.76 8.46
CA GLN A 93 -0.41 21.81 8.18
C GLN A 93 -0.88 20.76 7.17
N ALA A 94 -2.07 20.19 7.37
CA ALA A 94 -2.65 19.20 6.46
C ALA A 94 -2.84 19.76 5.04
N ILE A 95 -3.37 20.97 4.91
CA ILE A 95 -3.51 21.64 3.62
C ILE A 95 -2.14 21.83 2.94
N ARG A 96 -1.12 22.27 3.67
CA ARG A 96 0.24 22.44 3.11
C ARG A 96 0.87 21.11 2.68
N VAL A 97 0.74 20.08 3.51
CA VAL A 97 1.23 18.73 3.22
C VAL A 97 0.56 18.21 1.93
N MET A 98 -0.77 18.29 1.86
CA MET A 98 -1.50 17.80 0.69
C MET A 98 -1.18 18.61 -0.58
N LYS A 99 -1.06 19.94 -0.48
CA LYS A 99 -0.67 20.79 -1.62
C LYS A 99 0.68 20.42 -2.24
N PHE A 100 1.63 19.92 -1.46
CA PHE A 100 2.98 19.63 -1.94
C PHE A 100 3.21 18.15 -2.28
N HIS A 101 2.46 17.23 -1.66
CA HIS A 101 2.72 15.79 -1.77
C HIS A 101 1.62 14.98 -2.46
N ALA A 102 0.39 15.51 -2.63
CA ALA A 102 -0.74 14.71 -3.12
C ALA A 102 -0.60 14.22 -4.57
N ASP A 103 0.11 14.98 -5.41
CA ASP A 103 0.37 14.65 -6.82
C ASP A 103 1.60 13.75 -7.01
N ARG A 104 2.39 13.52 -5.95
CA ARG A 104 3.61 12.74 -6.03
C ARG A 104 3.31 11.25 -6.05
N LYS A 105 4.05 10.53 -6.89
CA LYS A 105 4.04 9.06 -6.96
C LYS A 105 4.89 8.44 -5.84
N ALA A 106 4.73 8.95 -4.62
CA ALA A 106 5.40 8.50 -3.40
C ALA A 106 4.38 8.05 -2.36
N VAL A 107 4.82 7.26 -1.39
CA VAL A 107 4.07 6.98 -0.16
C VAL A 107 4.40 8.07 0.83
N LEU A 108 3.38 8.80 1.28
CA LEU A 108 3.52 9.83 2.29
C LEU A 108 3.43 9.19 3.68
N GLU A 109 4.42 9.45 4.53
CA GLU A 109 4.48 9.03 5.92
C GLU A 109 4.51 10.25 6.84
N ILE A 110 3.65 10.24 7.86
CA ILE A 110 3.56 11.29 8.86
C ILE A 110 4.31 10.87 10.13
N GLU A 111 5.09 11.79 10.67
CA GLU A 111 5.76 11.69 11.95
C GLU A 111 5.32 12.86 12.83
N TYR A 112 4.76 12.57 14.00
CA TYR A 112 4.45 13.62 14.97
C TYR A 112 5.72 14.00 15.73
N VAL A 113 6.00 15.30 15.80
CA VAL A 113 7.16 15.82 16.51
C VAL A 113 7.05 15.43 18.00
N GLY A 114 8.10 14.77 18.51
CA GLY A 114 8.18 14.36 19.91
C GLY A 114 7.51 13.03 20.24
N GLU A 115 6.95 12.31 19.26
CA GLU A 115 6.38 10.98 19.45
C GLU A 115 7.32 9.88 18.93
N GLU A 116 7.53 8.83 19.73
CA GLU A 116 8.18 7.60 19.27
C GLU A 116 7.17 6.77 18.46
N GLY A 117 6.87 7.23 17.25
CA GLY A 117 5.91 6.59 16.37
C GLY A 117 6.20 6.92 14.91
N THR A 118 6.37 5.89 14.08
CA THR A 118 6.65 6.06 12.64
C THR A 118 5.78 5.11 11.83
N GLY A 119 5.37 5.51 10.64
CA GLY A 119 4.68 4.64 9.68
C GLY A 119 3.16 4.81 9.65
N LEU A 120 2.44 3.70 9.41
CA LEU A 120 1.02 3.70 9.02
C LEU A 120 0.07 4.24 10.10
N GLY A 121 0.31 3.98 11.39
CA GLY A 121 -0.58 4.41 12.48
C GLY A 121 -0.73 5.94 12.57
N PRO A 122 0.35 6.69 12.84
CA PRO A 122 0.34 8.16 12.84
C PRO A 122 -0.17 8.77 11.52
N THR A 123 0.13 8.12 10.40
CA THR A 123 -0.33 8.54 9.07
C THR A 123 -1.85 8.38 8.91
N LEU A 124 -2.42 7.27 9.38
CA LEU A 124 -3.87 7.06 9.38
C LEU A 124 -4.57 8.01 10.34
N GLU A 125 -4.01 8.25 11.52
CA GLU A 125 -4.53 9.27 12.46
C GLU A 125 -4.59 10.64 11.79
N PHE A 126 -3.52 11.04 11.09
CA PHE A 126 -3.48 12.30 10.36
C PHE A 126 -4.59 12.42 9.30
N TYR A 127 -4.88 11.34 8.57
CA TYR A 127 -6.00 11.32 7.62
C TYR A 127 -7.38 11.27 8.29
N ALA A 128 -7.47 10.67 9.47
CA ALA A 128 -8.72 10.54 10.23
C ALA A 128 -9.10 11.80 11.02
N LEU A 129 -8.14 12.68 11.34
CA LEU A 129 -8.32 13.87 12.18
C LEU A 129 -9.30 14.94 11.61
N LYS A 130 -9.95 14.67 10.47
CA LYS A 130 -11.04 15.47 9.86
C LYS A 130 -12.01 14.60 9.00
N SER A 131 -12.42 13.40 9.44
CA SER A 131 -13.58 12.71 8.84
C SER A 131 -14.83 12.85 9.69
#